data_AF-A0A3N0DQT3-F1
#
_entry.id   AF-A0A3N0DQT3-F1
#
_cell.length_a   1.000
_cell.length_b   1.000
_cell.length_c   1.000
_cell.angle_alpha   90.00
_cell.angle_beta   90.00
_cell.angle_gamma   90.00
#
_symmetry.space_group_name_H-M   'P 1'
#
loop_
_entity.id
_entity.type
_entity.pdbx_description
1 polymer ?
#
loop_
_entity_poly.entity_id
_entity_poly.type
_entity_poly.pdbx_seq_one_letter_code
_entity_poly.pdbx_strand_id
1 'polypeptide(L)'
;MLGVLGVVVLVGAIVGGAVALGHRDDDPKTTAPIGTAPVADPTPTATPTLTTKPDVEAPNEDCGHGDGLINVFTTEPPPIDPASLAEQRAVIDRIKAKDWSGFRIIGAVPTHLGVFAAVDNYDAAKKALEPEGVRMVSVAADELGDLNGQAVNAIQELLEPAVNDITRATKGVPGYASLALWQDAGAVVVDWKAPIPTEIEALAGVRDDGVTVMIQSVRYSEKETRAAQQRVSDAFEHHRVDAKWTMTDRCQDGSGVVVGIEPDSIGTRKAALETELSDIAGVPVHVVAAGPIAPAVGRLG
;
A
#
# COMPACT_ATOMS: atom_id res chain seq x y z
N MET A 1 -2.92 -7.09 52.18
CA MET A 1 -1.82 -7.68 51.39
C MET A 1 -1.83 -7.00 50.03
N LEU A 2 -0.88 -6.10 49.81
CA LEU A 2 -0.69 -5.30 48.60
C LEU A 2 0.31 -6.04 47.69
N GLY A 3 -0.05 -6.27 46.43
CA GLY A 3 0.83 -6.84 45.40
C GLY A 3 0.96 -5.85 44.25
N VAL A 4 2.19 -5.38 44.05
CA VAL A 4 2.60 -4.22 43.23
C VAL A 4 2.82 -4.64 41.77
N LEU A 5 2.27 -3.84 40.84
CA LEU A 5 2.59 -3.88 39.40
C LEU A 5 4.01 -3.32 39.16
N GLY A 6 4.85 -4.09 38.47
CA GLY A 6 6.13 -3.63 37.94
C GLY A 6 6.00 -3.18 36.49
N VAL A 7 6.10 -1.88 36.25
CA VAL A 7 6.29 -1.26 34.93
C VAL A 7 7.79 -1.17 34.68
N VAL A 8 8.28 -1.74 33.58
CA VAL A 8 9.65 -1.53 33.09
C VAL A 8 9.62 -0.46 32.01
N VAL A 9 10.14 0.72 32.35
CA VAL A 9 10.46 1.80 31.41
C VAL A 9 11.95 1.66 31.04
N LEU A 10 12.25 1.54 29.75
CA LEU A 10 13.63 1.65 29.26
C LEU A 10 13.85 3.08 28.73
N VAL A 11 14.76 3.81 29.38
CA VAL A 11 15.28 5.12 28.98
C VAL A 11 16.78 4.98 28.71
N GLY A 12 17.28 5.62 27.65
CA GLY A 12 18.70 5.95 27.45
C GLY A 12 19.22 5.50 26.08
N ALA A 13 20.01 6.28 25.33
CA ALA A 13 20.62 7.58 25.60
C ALA A 13 20.98 8.26 24.26
N ILE A 14 20.86 9.58 24.23
CA ILE A 14 21.34 10.46 23.15
C ILE A 14 22.79 10.83 23.47
N VAL A 15 23.73 10.55 22.58
CA VAL A 15 25.11 11.05 22.65
C VAL A 15 25.29 12.12 21.57
N GLY A 16 25.48 13.35 22.02
CA GLY A 16 25.86 14.49 21.19
C GLY A 16 27.36 14.49 20.87
N GLY A 17 27.69 14.81 19.63
CA GLY A 17 29.05 15.10 19.17
C GLY A 17 29.18 16.58 18.81
N ALA A 18 30.15 17.24 19.41
CA ALA A 18 30.37 18.68 19.38
C ALA A 18 30.96 19.19 18.05
N VAL A 19 30.60 20.43 17.73
CA VAL A 19 31.13 21.29 16.68
C VAL A 19 32.50 21.84 17.11
N ALA A 20 33.50 21.75 16.24
CA ALA A 20 34.77 22.47 16.37
C ALA A 20 35.01 23.32 15.12
N LEU A 21 35.11 24.63 15.35
CA LEU A 21 35.47 25.67 14.38
C LEU A 21 36.97 25.56 14.04
N GLY A 22 37.29 25.46 12.75
CA GLY A 22 38.65 25.51 12.21
C GLY A 22 38.82 26.69 11.27
N HIS A 23 39.86 27.47 11.53
CA HIS A 23 40.15 28.80 11.01
C HIS A 23 40.62 28.80 9.55
N ARG A 24 40.45 29.98 8.94
CA ARG A 24 40.88 30.44 7.61
C ARG A 24 42.40 30.46 7.50
N ASP A 25 42.93 30.11 6.33
CA ASP A 25 44.15 30.72 5.77
C ASP A 25 43.96 30.85 4.24
N ASP A 26 44.28 32.05 3.75
CA ASP A 26 44.18 32.51 2.36
C ASP A 26 45.43 32.14 1.52
N ASP A 27 45.34 32.42 0.21
CA ASP A 27 46.39 32.67 -0.80
C ASP A 27 46.80 31.53 -1.79
N PRO A 28 47.29 31.85 -3.02
CA PRO A 28 46.49 32.40 -4.13
C PRO A 28 46.79 31.75 -5.52
N LYS A 29 45.92 32.05 -6.50
CA LYS A 29 46.15 32.11 -7.97
C LYS A 29 46.81 30.91 -8.69
N THR A 30 46.02 30.24 -9.54
CA THR A 30 46.46 29.89 -10.90
C THR A 30 45.26 29.90 -11.86
N THR A 31 45.24 30.88 -12.74
CA THR A 31 44.35 31.02 -13.90
C THR A 31 44.77 30.07 -15.02
N ALA A 32 43.83 29.26 -15.52
CA ALA A 32 43.91 28.61 -16.82
C ALA A 32 42.61 28.87 -17.61
N PRO A 33 42.69 29.06 -18.94
CA PRO A 33 41.57 29.54 -19.75
C PRO A 33 40.50 28.46 -19.99
N ILE A 34 39.24 28.85 -19.79
CA ILE A 34 38.05 28.07 -20.11
C ILE A 34 37.84 28.11 -21.62
N GLY A 35 37.99 26.96 -22.27
CA GLY A 35 37.52 26.73 -23.64
C GLY A 35 36.00 26.64 -23.65
N THR A 36 35.36 27.49 -24.45
CA THR A 36 33.93 27.51 -24.70
C THR A 36 33.55 26.25 -25.51
N ALA A 37 33.00 25.25 -24.83
CA ALA A 37 32.28 24.16 -25.50
C ALA A 37 30.88 24.65 -25.92
N PRO A 38 30.37 24.24 -27.09
CA PRO A 38 29.04 24.63 -27.54
C PRO A 38 27.96 24.05 -26.63
N VAL A 39 27.03 24.92 -26.24
CA VAL A 39 25.78 24.57 -25.56
C VAL A 39 24.98 23.68 -26.50
N ALA A 40 24.86 22.39 -26.16
CA ALA A 40 23.90 21.50 -26.80
C ALA A 40 22.50 21.91 -26.33
N ASP A 41 21.61 22.16 -27.28
CA ASP A 41 20.18 22.35 -27.05
C ASP A 41 19.63 21.19 -26.20
N PRO A 42 18.95 21.46 -25.07
CA PRO A 42 18.21 20.42 -24.39
C PRO A 42 17.02 20.03 -25.27
N THR A 43 17.13 18.87 -25.91
CA THR A 43 15.98 18.16 -26.48
C THR A 43 14.88 18.10 -25.41
N PRO A 44 13.64 18.55 -25.70
CA PRO A 44 12.57 18.49 -24.73
C PRO A 44 12.30 17.03 -24.35
N THR A 45 12.60 16.68 -23.10
CA THR A 45 12.13 15.43 -22.48
C THR A 45 10.61 15.46 -22.52
N ALA A 46 10.00 14.49 -23.20
CA ALA A 46 8.56 14.33 -23.23
C ALA A 46 8.04 14.22 -21.80
N THR A 47 7.26 15.21 -21.36
CA THR A 47 6.44 15.09 -20.15
C THR A 47 5.54 13.88 -20.33
N PRO A 48 5.55 12.90 -19.41
CA PRO A 48 4.58 11.81 -19.46
C PRO A 48 3.18 12.42 -19.39
N THR A 49 2.41 12.28 -20.46
CA THR A 49 1.00 12.61 -20.47
C THR A 49 0.31 11.69 -19.49
N LEU A 50 -0.06 12.22 -18.32
CA LEU A 50 -1.05 11.61 -17.43
C LEU A 50 -2.32 11.44 -18.26
N THR A 51 -2.61 10.20 -18.64
CA THR A 51 -3.91 9.83 -19.18
C THR A 51 -4.94 10.05 -18.09
N THR A 52 -5.57 11.21 -18.07
CA THR A 52 -6.80 11.43 -17.32
C THR A 52 -7.82 10.43 -17.84
N LYS A 53 -8.14 9.43 -17.02
CA LYS A 53 -9.21 8.46 -17.30
C LYS A 53 -10.49 9.25 -17.62
N PRO A 54 -11.32 8.81 -18.60
CA PRO A 54 -12.64 9.40 -18.81
C PRO A 54 -13.43 9.25 -17.53
N ASP A 55 -14.32 10.21 -17.26
CA ASP A 55 -15.31 10.29 -16.19
C ASP A 55 -15.43 9.01 -15.36
N VAL A 56 -15.06 9.11 -14.07
CA VAL A 56 -15.24 8.06 -13.06
C VAL A 56 -16.63 7.44 -13.26
N GLU A 57 -16.66 6.27 -13.89
CA GLU A 57 -17.82 5.40 -13.93
C GLU A 57 -18.30 5.26 -12.49
N ALA A 58 -19.61 5.41 -12.27
CA ALA A 58 -20.19 5.49 -10.93
C ALA A 58 -19.54 4.41 -10.06
N PRO A 59 -19.02 4.77 -8.87
CA PRO A 59 -18.30 3.83 -8.02
C PRO A 59 -19.15 2.56 -7.86
N ASN A 60 -18.52 1.40 -8.06
CA ASN A 60 -19.17 0.10 -7.90
C ASN A 60 -20.05 0.15 -6.64
N GLU A 61 -21.36 -0.07 -6.80
CA GLU A 61 -22.36 0.09 -5.73
C GLU A 61 -22.24 -0.95 -4.60
N ASP A 62 -21.14 -1.68 -4.55
CA ASP A 62 -20.86 -2.72 -3.57
C ASP A 62 -19.47 -2.48 -2.99
N CYS A 63 -19.38 -2.39 -1.66
CA CYS A 63 -18.14 -2.14 -0.92
C CYS A 63 -17.16 -3.33 -0.95
N GLY A 64 -17.19 -4.14 -2.02
CA GLY A 64 -16.21 -5.18 -2.33
C GLY A 64 -16.12 -6.30 -1.29
N HIS A 65 -17.22 -6.67 -0.63
CA HIS A 65 -17.25 -7.75 0.35
C HIS A 65 -17.30 -9.16 -0.29
N GLY A 66 -16.33 -9.45 -1.17
CA GLY A 66 -15.98 -10.82 -1.55
C GLY A 66 -14.85 -11.32 -0.66
N ASP A 67 -15.15 -12.30 0.18
CA ASP A 67 -14.28 -13.15 1.01
C ASP A 67 -12.74 -12.93 0.89
N GLY A 68 -12.22 -12.03 1.72
CA GLY A 68 -10.78 -11.95 2.04
C GLY A 68 -9.97 -11.06 1.11
N LEU A 69 -9.68 -9.85 1.60
CA LEU A 69 -9.03 -8.73 0.89
C LEU A 69 -10.00 -8.07 -0.09
N ILE A 70 -10.66 -7.01 0.38
CA ILE A 70 -11.42 -6.09 -0.47
C ILE A 70 -10.47 -5.64 -1.57
N ASN A 71 -10.78 -6.00 -2.81
CA ASN A 71 -10.09 -5.48 -3.99
C ASN A 71 -10.44 -3.98 -4.07
N VAL A 72 -9.65 -3.14 -3.39
CA VAL A 72 -9.59 -1.68 -3.63
C VAL A 72 -9.32 -1.42 -5.12
N PHE A 73 -8.76 -2.41 -5.80
CA PHE A 73 -8.47 -2.41 -7.22
C PHE A 73 -9.65 -3.04 -8.00
N THR A 74 -10.49 -2.20 -8.59
CA THR A 74 -11.56 -2.63 -9.52
C THR A 74 -11.02 -3.16 -10.86
N THR A 75 -9.71 -3.23 -11.01
CA THR A 75 -9.02 -3.64 -12.23
C THR A 75 -8.03 -4.74 -11.89
N GLU A 76 -7.93 -5.75 -12.75
CA GLU A 76 -6.81 -6.71 -12.72
C GLU A 76 -5.47 -5.97 -12.76
N PRO A 77 -4.42 -6.49 -12.08
CA PRO A 77 -3.08 -5.92 -12.18
C PRO A 77 -2.70 -5.81 -13.65
N PRO A 78 -2.16 -4.66 -14.10
CA PRO A 78 -1.70 -4.55 -15.47
C PRO A 78 -0.69 -5.67 -15.73
N PRO A 79 -0.67 -6.30 -16.91
CA PRO A 79 0.32 -7.32 -17.17
C PRO A 79 1.73 -6.71 -17.08
N ILE A 80 2.72 -7.52 -16.65
CA ILE A 80 4.13 -7.12 -16.73
C ILE A 80 4.44 -6.81 -18.20
N ASP A 81 5.11 -5.67 -18.45
CA ASP A 81 5.54 -5.27 -19.78
C ASP A 81 6.26 -6.45 -20.49
N PRO A 82 5.91 -6.79 -21.74
CA PRO A 82 6.47 -7.95 -22.42
C PRO A 82 7.99 -7.96 -22.53
N ALA A 83 8.64 -6.80 -22.68
CA ALA A 83 10.09 -6.71 -22.73
C ALA A 83 10.69 -6.97 -21.34
N SER A 84 10.14 -6.35 -20.29
CA SER A 84 10.54 -6.63 -18.91
C SER A 84 10.36 -8.12 -18.56
N LEU A 85 9.23 -8.72 -18.93
CA LEU A 85 8.96 -10.13 -18.68
C LEU A 85 9.99 -11.04 -19.37
N ALA A 86 10.39 -10.70 -20.60
CA ALA A 86 11.42 -11.44 -21.31
C ALA A 86 12.80 -11.32 -20.63
N GLU A 87 13.18 -10.13 -20.18
CA GLU A 87 14.42 -9.90 -19.43
C GLU A 87 14.44 -10.69 -18.11
N GLN A 88 13.34 -10.65 -17.36
CA GLN A 88 13.19 -11.39 -16.11
C GLN A 88 13.26 -12.91 -16.33
N ARG A 89 12.66 -13.44 -17.40
CA ARG A 89 12.80 -14.86 -17.77
C ARG A 89 14.25 -15.22 -18.10
N ALA A 90 14.96 -14.37 -18.83
CA ALA A 90 16.38 -14.58 -19.11
C ALA A 90 17.25 -14.57 -17.85
N VAL A 91 16.91 -13.74 -16.85
CA VAL A 91 17.54 -13.78 -15.52
C VAL A 91 17.27 -15.10 -14.83
N ILE A 92 16.01 -15.55 -14.80
CA ILE A 92 15.60 -16.83 -14.18
C ILE A 92 16.36 -18.01 -14.82
N ASP A 93 16.43 -18.06 -16.15
CA ASP A 93 17.15 -19.12 -16.87
C ASP A 93 18.64 -19.10 -16.55
N ARG A 94 19.26 -17.91 -16.49
CA ARG A 94 20.68 -17.74 -16.14
C ARG A 94 20.98 -18.22 -14.73
N ILE A 95 20.18 -17.83 -13.73
CA ILE A 95 20.43 -18.24 -12.34
C ILE A 95 20.19 -19.75 -12.16
N LYS A 96 19.24 -20.35 -12.88
CA LYS A 96 18.99 -21.80 -12.83
C LYS A 96 20.07 -22.63 -13.52
N ALA A 97 20.74 -22.09 -14.54
CA ALA A 97 21.79 -22.79 -15.28
C ALA A 97 23.16 -22.77 -14.58
N LYS A 98 23.33 -21.95 -13.54
CA LYS A 98 24.59 -21.77 -12.81
C LYS A 98 24.64 -22.64 -11.57
N ASP A 99 25.79 -23.25 -11.32
CA ASP A 99 26.06 -23.93 -10.07
C ASP A 99 26.44 -22.92 -8.98
N TRP A 100 25.65 -22.90 -7.91
CA TRP A 100 25.85 -21.98 -6.78
C TRP A 100 26.53 -22.68 -5.62
N SER A 101 27.55 -22.02 -5.05
CA SER A 101 28.20 -22.52 -3.83
C SER A 101 27.52 -21.92 -2.61
N GLY A 102 27.08 -22.78 -1.68
CA GLY A 102 26.54 -22.37 -0.38
C GLY A 102 25.03 -22.15 -0.32
N PHE A 103 24.32 -22.27 -1.44
CA PHE A 103 22.85 -22.27 -1.50
C PHE A 103 22.37 -22.98 -2.76
N ARG A 104 21.08 -23.34 -2.77
CA ARG A 104 20.34 -23.87 -3.93
C ARG A 104 19.15 -22.97 -4.21
N ILE A 105 18.85 -22.79 -5.48
CA ILE A 105 17.61 -22.16 -5.93
C ILE A 105 16.52 -23.22 -5.96
N ILE A 106 15.48 -23.03 -5.15
CA ILE A 106 14.30 -23.90 -5.08
C ILE A 106 13.29 -23.50 -6.15
N GLY A 107 13.09 -22.20 -6.34
CA GLY A 107 12.17 -21.65 -7.34
C GLY A 107 12.49 -20.19 -7.68
N ALA A 108 11.98 -19.71 -8.80
CA ALA A 108 12.06 -18.31 -9.16
C ALA A 108 10.91 -17.94 -10.10
N VAL A 109 10.35 -16.74 -9.92
CA VAL A 109 9.22 -16.22 -10.70
C VAL A 109 9.41 -14.74 -11.04
N PRO A 110 8.90 -14.28 -12.20
CA PRO A 110 8.86 -12.86 -12.52
C PRO A 110 7.80 -12.12 -11.70
N THR A 111 8.02 -10.83 -11.43
CA THR A 111 7.09 -9.94 -10.75
C THR A 111 7.16 -8.53 -11.36
N HIS A 112 6.25 -7.63 -11.00
CA HIS A 112 6.33 -6.22 -11.41
C HIS A 112 7.53 -5.47 -10.84
N LEU A 113 8.12 -5.96 -9.75
CA LEU A 113 9.31 -5.38 -9.14
C LEU A 113 10.61 -6.14 -9.51
N GLY A 114 10.52 -7.08 -10.47
CA GLY A 114 11.64 -7.88 -10.95
C GLY A 114 11.59 -9.35 -10.50
N VAL A 115 12.72 -10.03 -10.53
CA VAL A 115 12.77 -11.48 -10.24
C VAL A 115 12.76 -11.74 -8.74
N PHE A 116 11.85 -12.62 -8.30
CA PHE A 116 11.86 -13.26 -6.99
C PHE A 116 12.53 -14.64 -7.10
N ALA A 117 13.39 -14.98 -6.12
CA ALA A 117 14.01 -16.29 -5.99
C ALA A 117 13.82 -16.87 -4.59
N ALA A 118 13.29 -18.09 -4.52
CA ALA A 118 13.23 -18.90 -3.33
C ALA A 118 14.49 -19.78 -3.24
N VAL A 119 15.15 -19.79 -2.08
CA VAL A 119 16.42 -20.47 -1.83
C VAL A 119 16.40 -21.23 -0.51
N ASP A 120 17.38 -22.10 -0.27
CA ASP A 120 17.55 -22.79 1.02
C ASP A 120 18.44 -22.01 2.02
N ASN A 121 19.22 -21.05 1.54
CA ASN A 121 20.11 -20.22 2.36
C ASN A 121 20.13 -18.77 1.87
N TYR A 122 19.49 -17.88 2.64
CA TYR A 122 19.30 -16.46 2.29
C TYR A 122 20.61 -15.67 2.20
N ASP A 123 21.48 -15.77 3.20
CA ASP A 123 22.65 -14.89 3.31
C ASP A 123 23.64 -15.11 2.16
N ALA A 124 23.89 -16.39 1.82
CA ALA A 124 24.73 -16.74 0.68
C ALA A 124 24.08 -16.33 -0.66
N ALA A 125 22.78 -16.56 -0.80
CA ALA A 125 22.04 -16.27 -2.02
C ALA A 125 21.90 -14.78 -2.30
N LYS A 126 21.51 -13.96 -1.32
CA LYS A 126 21.23 -12.53 -1.50
C LYS A 126 22.40 -11.82 -2.17
N LYS A 127 23.60 -11.98 -1.62
CA LYS A 127 24.83 -11.35 -2.14
C LYS A 127 25.22 -11.87 -3.53
N ALA A 128 24.93 -13.14 -3.82
CA ALA A 128 25.33 -13.79 -5.05
C ALA A 128 24.36 -13.53 -6.21
N LEU A 129 23.07 -13.36 -5.91
CA LEU A 129 21.98 -13.19 -6.89
C LEU A 129 21.69 -11.72 -7.23
N GLU A 130 22.01 -10.77 -6.34
CA GLU A 130 21.82 -9.34 -6.60
C GLU A 130 22.53 -8.86 -7.89
N PRO A 131 23.81 -9.20 -8.17
CA PRO A 131 24.46 -8.83 -9.44
C PRO A 131 23.84 -9.50 -10.67
N GLU A 132 23.09 -10.58 -10.49
CA GLU A 132 22.37 -11.25 -11.58
C GLU A 132 21.03 -10.57 -11.88
N GLY A 133 20.63 -9.54 -11.14
CA GLY A 133 19.36 -8.84 -11.33
C GLY A 133 18.18 -9.46 -10.58
N VAL A 134 18.43 -10.35 -9.62
CA VAL A 134 17.39 -10.81 -8.69
C VAL A 134 17.14 -9.74 -7.64
N ARG A 135 15.90 -9.30 -7.51
CA ARG A 135 15.49 -8.20 -6.63
C ARG A 135 15.03 -8.68 -5.26
N MET A 136 14.46 -9.88 -5.21
CA MET A 136 13.88 -10.45 -3.99
C MET A 136 14.40 -11.87 -3.80
N VAL A 137 14.83 -12.17 -2.57
CA VAL A 137 15.30 -13.50 -2.18
C VAL A 137 14.58 -13.87 -0.89
N SER A 138 14.10 -15.11 -0.78
CA SER A 138 13.50 -15.62 0.47
C SER A 138 13.92 -17.06 0.72
N VAL A 139 13.97 -17.47 2.00
CA VAL A 139 14.18 -18.88 2.35
C VAL A 139 12.85 -19.62 2.21
N ALA A 140 12.79 -20.63 1.34
CA ALA A 140 11.66 -21.54 1.34
C ALA A 140 11.90 -22.64 2.38
N ALA A 141 10.98 -22.76 3.35
CA ALA A 141 11.05 -23.78 4.39
C ALA A 141 10.84 -25.20 3.86
N ASP A 142 10.15 -25.35 2.72
CA ASP A 142 9.86 -26.62 2.04
C ASP A 142 10.03 -26.51 0.51
N GLU A 143 10.37 -27.62 -0.16
CA GLU A 143 10.76 -27.63 -1.58
C GLU A 143 9.65 -27.25 -2.59
N LEU A 144 8.38 -27.13 -2.16
CA LEU A 144 7.23 -26.88 -3.04
C LEU A 144 6.14 -25.98 -2.42
N GLY A 145 6.48 -25.13 -1.45
CA GLY A 145 5.54 -24.13 -0.93
C GLY A 145 5.03 -23.19 -2.03
N ASP A 146 3.88 -22.56 -1.83
CA ASP A 146 3.29 -21.59 -2.75
C ASP A 146 4.28 -20.46 -3.07
N LEU A 147 5.00 -20.59 -4.19
CA LEU A 147 6.04 -19.64 -4.63
C LEU A 147 5.44 -18.27 -4.91
N ASN A 148 4.20 -18.22 -5.38
CA ASN A 148 3.51 -16.96 -5.65
C ASN A 148 3.17 -16.28 -4.32
N GLY A 149 2.61 -17.00 -3.35
CA GLY A 149 2.36 -16.47 -2.01
C GLY A 149 3.65 -15.97 -1.32
N GLN A 150 4.77 -16.66 -1.49
CA GLN A 150 6.07 -16.17 -1.00
C GLN A 150 6.56 -14.92 -1.73
N ALA A 151 6.40 -14.85 -3.06
CA ALA A 151 6.72 -13.66 -3.83
C ALA A 151 5.88 -12.45 -3.41
N VAL A 152 4.58 -12.64 -3.19
CA VAL A 152 3.65 -11.60 -2.68
C VAL A 152 4.11 -11.05 -1.32
N ASN A 153 4.52 -11.94 -0.40
CA ASN A 153 5.06 -11.51 0.90
C ASN A 153 6.37 -10.72 0.74
N ALA A 154 7.29 -11.17 -0.12
CA ALA A 154 8.54 -10.46 -0.38
C ALA A 154 8.31 -9.09 -1.06
N ILE A 155 7.31 -8.99 -1.95
CA ILE A 155 6.88 -7.72 -2.53
C ILE A 155 6.37 -6.78 -1.43
N GLN A 156 5.62 -7.30 -0.44
CA GLN A 156 5.15 -6.47 0.67
C GLN A 156 6.28 -5.76 1.40
N GLU A 157 7.37 -6.49 1.69
CA GLU A 157 8.56 -5.93 2.34
C GLU A 157 9.23 -4.87 1.46
N LEU A 158 9.26 -5.05 0.14
CA LEU A 158 9.78 -4.04 -0.79
C LEU A 158 8.90 -2.80 -0.91
N LEU A 159 7.59 -2.92 -0.71
CA LEU A 159 6.68 -1.79 -0.73
C LEU A 159 6.76 -0.95 0.56
N GLU A 160 7.19 -1.53 1.68
CA GLU A 160 7.20 -0.88 2.99
C GLU A 160 7.96 0.47 3.02
N PRO A 161 9.15 0.62 2.42
CA PRO A 161 9.81 1.93 2.34
C PRO A 161 8.96 2.99 1.63
N ALA A 162 8.34 2.64 0.50
CA ALA A 162 7.46 3.54 -0.24
C ALA A 162 6.23 3.94 0.60
N VAL A 163 5.63 2.96 1.30
CA VAL A 163 4.50 3.21 2.23
C VAL A 163 4.90 4.18 3.34
N ASN A 164 6.06 3.98 3.94
CA ASN A 164 6.58 4.83 5.01
C ASN A 164 6.87 6.26 4.53
N ASP A 165 7.44 6.41 3.33
CA ASP A 165 7.69 7.70 2.69
C ASP A 165 6.38 8.43 2.39
N ILE A 166 5.42 7.74 1.77
CA ILE A 166 4.10 8.29 1.45
C ILE A 166 3.39 8.70 2.73
N THR A 167 3.33 7.82 3.73
CA THR A 167 2.70 8.12 5.04
C THR A 167 3.31 9.36 5.70
N ARG A 168 4.63 9.55 5.56
CA ARG A 168 5.31 10.75 6.07
C ARG A 168 4.95 12.00 5.27
N ALA A 169 4.92 11.90 3.93
CA ALA A 169 4.61 13.00 3.04
C ALA A 169 3.15 13.47 3.14
N THR A 170 2.22 12.54 3.35
CA THR A 170 0.78 12.81 3.44
C THR A 170 0.34 13.27 4.83
N LYS A 171 1.22 13.13 5.84
CA LYS A 171 0.88 13.41 7.24
C LYS A 171 0.43 14.86 7.44
N GLY A 172 -0.81 15.01 7.90
CA GLY A 172 -1.39 16.31 8.24
C GLY A 172 -1.96 17.07 7.04
N VAL A 173 -1.85 16.54 5.82
CA VAL A 173 -2.49 17.12 4.64
C VAL A 173 -3.96 16.70 4.63
N PRO A 174 -4.92 17.64 4.55
CA PRO A 174 -6.34 17.31 4.50
C PRO A 174 -6.73 16.54 3.24
N GLY A 175 -7.65 15.58 3.39
CA GLY A 175 -8.24 14.87 2.26
C GLY A 175 -7.79 13.42 2.09
N TYR A 176 -6.78 12.96 2.84
CA TYR A 176 -6.40 11.54 2.88
C TYR A 176 -7.62 10.64 3.13
N ALA A 177 -7.77 9.60 2.31
CA ALA A 177 -8.86 8.63 2.43
C ALA A 177 -8.35 7.24 2.80
N SER A 178 -7.40 6.71 2.03
CA SER A 178 -6.92 5.34 2.20
C SER A 178 -5.51 5.18 1.61
N LEU A 179 -4.84 4.11 2.02
CA LEU A 179 -3.63 3.60 1.39
C LEU A 179 -3.75 2.08 1.32
N ALA A 180 -3.54 1.54 0.12
CA ALA A 180 -3.61 0.11 -0.14
C ALA A 180 -2.35 -0.36 -0.88
N LEU A 181 -1.96 -1.61 -0.64
CA LEU A 181 -0.87 -2.27 -1.37
C LEU A 181 -1.46 -3.08 -2.50
N TRP A 182 -1.00 -2.83 -3.72
CA TRP A 182 -1.30 -3.66 -4.88
C TRP A 182 -0.08 -4.52 -5.19
N GLN A 183 0.11 -5.57 -4.40
CA GLN A 183 1.31 -6.41 -4.44
C GLN A 183 1.52 -7.02 -5.84
N ASP A 184 0.44 -7.52 -6.45
CA ASP A 184 0.50 -8.11 -7.80
C ASP A 184 0.85 -7.10 -8.91
N ALA A 185 0.75 -5.80 -8.65
CA ALA A 185 1.16 -4.75 -9.57
C ALA A 185 2.47 -4.06 -9.16
N GLY A 186 3.06 -4.44 -8.02
CA GLY A 186 4.22 -3.74 -7.45
C GLY A 186 3.92 -2.28 -7.14
N ALA A 187 2.70 -1.98 -6.66
CA ALA A 187 2.22 -0.61 -6.52
C ALA A 187 1.68 -0.29 -5.12
N VAL A 188 1.75 0.99 -4.77
CA VAL A 188 1.04 1.59 -3.63
C VAL A 188 -0.03 2.52 -4.19
N VAL A 189 -1.27 2.32 -3.76
CA VAL A 189 -2.39 3.16 -4.16
C VAL A 189 -2.78 4.04 -2.98
N VAL A 190 -2.92 5.33 -3.23
CA VAL A 190 -3.30 6.34 -2.26
C VAL A 190 -4.58 7.00 -2.73
N ASP A 191 -5.62 6.84 -1.94
CA ASP A 191 -6.92 7.46 -2.21
C ASP A 191 -6.98 8.82 -1.52
N TRP A 192 -7.39 9.82 -2.28
CA TRP A 192 -7.45 11.19 -1.80
C TRP A 192 -8.74 11.88 -2.22
N LYS A 193 -9.37 12.60 -1.30
CA LYS A 193 -10.58 13.36 -1.58
C LYS A 193 -10.30 14.46 -2.60
N ALA A 194 -11.12 14.51 -3.66
CA ALA A 194 -11.03 15.59 -4.64
C ALA A 194 -11.40 16.97 -4.05
N PRO A 195 -10.74 18.07 -4.48
CA PRO A 195 -9.59 18.10 -5.39
C PRO A 195 -8.30 17.63 -4.68
N ILE A 196 -7.44 16.92 -5.41
CA ILE A 196 -6.17 16.42 -4.88
C ILE A 196 -5.17 17.58 -4.84
N PRO A 197 -4.49 17.83 -3.70
CA PRO A 197 -3.44 18.85 -3.63
C PRO A 197 -2.25 18.49 -4.54
N THR A 198 -1.63 19.49 -5.18
CA THR A 198 -0.52 19.28 -6.11
C THR A 198 0.67 18.56 -5.46
N GLU A 199 0.92 18.78 -4.17
CA GLU A 199 1.96 18.08 -3.42
C GLU A 199 1.69 16.57 -3.28
N ILE A 200 0.43 16.16 -3.31
CA ILE A 200 0.03 14.75 -3.29
C ILE A 200 0.08 14.17 -4.69
N GLU A 201 -0.40 14.90 -5.71
CA GLU A 201 -0.29 14.48 -7.11
C GLU A 201 1.15 14.25 -7.53
N ALA A 202 2.09 15.05 -7.01
CA ALA A 202 3.52 14.92 -7.26
C ALA A 202 4.14 13.62 -6.73
N LEU A 203 3.44 12.88 -5.85
CA LEU A 203 3.88 11.56 -5.40
C LEU A 203 3.60 10.46 -6.44
N ALA A 204 2.72 10.71 -7.40
CA ALA A 204 2.34 9.72 -8.42
C ALA A 204 3.51 9.42 -9.38
N GLY A 205 3.63 8.16 -9.79
CA GLY A 205 4.61 7.73 -10.79
C GLY A 205 5.45 6.54 -10.35
N VAL A 206 6.46 6.21 -11.14
CA VAL A 206 7.40 5.12 -10.86
C VAL A 206 8.58 5.69 -10.07
N ARG A 207 8.86 5.10 -8.91
CA ARG A 207 10.00 5.43 -8.05
C ARG A 207 11.30 4.80 -8.58
N ASP A 208 12.44 5.27 -8.07
CA ASP A 208 13.77 4.74 -8.41
C ASP A 208 13.94 3.25 -8.08
N ASP A 209 13.20 2.76 -7.07
CA ASP A 209 13.15 1.36 -6.66
C ASP A 209 12.25 0.49 -7.57
N GLY A 210 11.52 1.10 -8.51
CA GLY A 210 10.57 0.46 -9.43
C GLY A 210 9.13 0.41 -8.92
N VAL A 211 8.88 0.80 -7.66
CA VAL A 211 7.52 0.83 -7.09
C VAL A 211 6.68 1.89 -7.78
N THR A 212 5.47 1.53 -8.19
CA THR A 212 4.52 2.49 -8.76
C THR A 212 3.65 3.08 -7.67
N VAL A 213 3.60 4.40 -7.57
CA VAL A 213 2.68 5.12 -6.70
C VAL A 213 1.52 5.63 -7.54
N MET A 214 0.30 5.24 -7.18
CA MET A 214 -0.92 5.68 -7.84
C MET A 214 -1.71 6.55 -6.89
N ILE A 215 -2.10 7.74 -7.35
CA ILE A 215 -2.97 8.63 -6.60
C ILE A 215 -4.34 8.62 -7.26
N GLN A 216 -5.38 8.28 -6.50
CA GLN A 216 -6.75 8.21 -7.00
C GLN A 216 -7.63 9.23 -6.28
N SER A 217 -8.51 9.86 -7.05
CA SER A 217 -9.50 10.78 -6.51
C SER A 217 -10.70 10.00 -5.99
N VAL A 218 -11.06 10.22 -4.73
CA VAL A 218 -12.29 9.70 -4.12
C VAL A 218 -13.19 10.84 -3.66
N ARG A 219 -14.43 10.51 -3.29
CA ARG A 219 -15.44 11.50 -2.88
C ARG A 219 -15.31 11.91 -1.42
N TYR A 220 -14.94 10.97 -0.55
CA TYR A 220 -14.90 11.17 0.89
C TYR A 220 -13.50 10.87 1.45
N SER A 221 -13.08 11.68 2.41
CA SER A 221 -11.85 11.45 3.18
C SER A 221 -12.05 10.43 4.30
N GLU A 222 -10.95 9.92 4.85
CA GLU A 222 -10.96 8.95 5.95
C GLU A 222 -11.67 9.50 7.18
N LYS A 223 -11.46 10.80 7.43
CA LYS A 223 -12.08 11.50 8.55
C LYS A 223 -13.59 11.58 8.39
N GLU A 224 -14.08 11.79 7.16
CA GLU A 224 -15.52 11.87 6.87
C GLU A 224 -16.18 10.52 6.99
N THR A 225 -15.60 9.46 6.41
CA THR A 225 -16.15 8.10 6.50
C THR A 225 -16.08 7.55 7.92
N ARG A 226 -15.03 7.87 8.69
CA ARG A 226 -14.96 7.54 10.13
C ARG A 226 -16.03 8.26 10.95
N ALA A 227 -16.26 9.54 10.69
CA ALA A 227 -17.32 10.28 11.38
C ALA A 227 -18.72 9.76 11.00
N ALA A 228 -18.91 9.35 9.74
CA ALA A 228 -20.13 8.72 9.26
C ALA A 228 -20.39 7.37 9.94
N GLN A 229 -19.37 6.50 9.99
CA GLN A 229 -19.41 5.23 10.73
C GLN A 229 -19.86 5.46 12.18
N GLN A 230 -19.27 6.43 12.88
CA GLN A 230 -19.66 6.73 14.26
C GLN A 230 -21.12 7.16 14.36
N ARG A 231 -21.61 8.05 13.48
CA ARG A 231 -23.01 8.48 13.48
C ARG A 231 -23.98 7.32 13.29
N VAL A 232 -23.64 6.36 12.42
CA VAL A 232 -24.44 5.16 12.18
C VAL A 232 -24.43 4.25 13.41
N SER A 233 -23.27 3.97 13.98
CA SER A 233 -23.16 3.17 15.22
C SER A 233 -23.95 3.80 16.37
N ASP A 234 -23.81 5.12 16.58
CA ASP A 234 -24.57 5.85 17.59
C ASP A 234 -26.08 5.73 17.37
N ALA A 235 -26.55 5.75 16.11
CA ALA A 235 -27.98 5.62 15.82
C ALA A 235 -28.54 4.24 16.20
N PHE A 236 -27.77 3.17 16.00
CA PHE A 236 -28.14 1.83 16.45
C PHE A 236 -28.08 1.67 17.97
N GLU A 237 -27.02 2.16 18.60
CA GLU A 237 -26.86 2.11 20.07
C GLU A 237 -27.98 2.84 20.81
N HIS A 238 -28.51 3.91 20.22
CA HIS A 238 -29.64 4.68 20.77
C HIS A 238 -31.00 4.25 20.21
N HIS A 239 -31.10 3.09 19.55
CA HIS A 239 -32.33 2.52 19.00
C HIS A 239 -33.12 3.47 18.08
N ARG A 240 -32.42 4.30 17.30
CA ARG A 240 -33.03 5.23 16.34
C ARG A 240 -33.34 4.57 15.00
N VAL A 241 -32.69 3.46 14.70
CA VAL A 241 -32.91 2.65 13.51
C VAL A 241 -33.53 1.32 13.93
N ASP A 242 -34.71 1.01 13.41
CA ASP A 242 -35.40 -0.25 13.67
C ASP A 242 -34.86 -1.35 12.76
N ALA A 243 -33.64 -1.80 13.05
CA ALA A 243 -33.04 -2.98 12.44
C ALA A 243 -32.00 -3.63 13.37
N LYS A 244 -31.79 -4.94 13.21
CA LYS A 244 -30.79 -5.69 13.97
C LYS A 244 -29.40 -5.53 13.36
N TRP A 245 -28.66 -4.59 13.92
CA TRP A 245 -27.28 -4.29 13.58
C TRP A 245 -26.32 -5.44 13.89
N THR A 246 -25.46 -5.78 12.92
CA THR A 246 -24.37 -6.74 13.12
C THR A 246 -23.01 -6.08 13.01
N MET A 247 -22.78 -5.22 12.02
CA MET A 247 -21.50 -4.52 11.85
C MET A 247 -21.64 -3.18 11.13
N THR A 248 -20.65 -2.30 11.30
CA THR A 248 -20.49 -1.09 10.49
C THR A 248 -19.01 -0.93 10.18
N ASP A 249 -18.68 -0.78 8.91
CA ASP A 249 -17.30 -0.53 8.46
C ASP A 249 -17.29 0.53 7.35
N ARG A 250 -16.09 1.03 7.01
CA ARG A 250 -15.89 2.00 5.94
C ARG A 250 -15.55 1.27 4.65
N CYS A 251 -16.06 1.75 3.53
CA CYS A 251 -15.66 1.22 2.23
C CYS A 251 -14.24 1.73 1.93
N GLN A 252 -13.32 0.81 1.62
CA GLN A 252 -11.90 1.12 1.50
C GLN A 252 -11.59 2.04 0.30
N ASP A 253 -12.44 1.99 -0.72
CA ASP A 253 -12.42 2.86 -1.91
C ASP A 253 -12.94 4.29 -1.65
N GLY A 254 -13.30 4.62 -0.40
CA GLY A 254 -13.82 5.92 -0.03
C GLY A 254 -15.20 6.24 -0.61
N SER A 255 -15.97 5.24 -1.05
CA SER A 255 -17.33 5.39 -1.58
C SER A 255 -18.38 5.70 -0.49
N GLY A 256 -18.14 5.24 0.75
CA GLY A 256 -19.08 5.43 1.85
C GLY A 256 -18.83 4.52 3.05
N VAL A 257 -19.93 4.04 3.64
CA VAL A 257 -19.96 3.13 4.80
C VAL A 257 -20.77 1.89 4.43
N VAL A 258 -20.35 0.73 4.92
CA VAL A 258 -21.10 -0.53 4.80
C VAL A 258 -21.68 -0.91 6.16
N VAL A 259 -22.94 -1.33 6.16
CA VAL A 259 -23.66 -1.72 7.36
C VAL A 259 -24.19 -3.13 7.20
N GLY A 260 -23.70 -4.03 8.05
CA GLY A 260 -24.25 -5.37 8.19
C GLY A 260 -25.49 -5.37 9.07
N ILE A 261 -26.57 -5.97 8.57
CA ILE A 261 -27.83 -6.16 9.27
C ILE A 261 -28.22 -7.63 9.20
N GLU A 262 -28.84 -8.18 10.26
CA GLU A 262 -29.34 -9.56 10.23
C GLU A 262 -30.34 -9.74 9.06
N PRO A 263 -30.24 -10.82 8.26
CA PRO A 263 -31.08 -11.02 7.08
C PRO A 263 -32.58 -10.86 7.35
N ASP A 264 -33.06 -11.41 8.47
CA ASP A 264 -34.47 -11.34 8.89
C ASP A 264 -34.95 -9.92 9.20
N SER A 265 -34.02 -9.02 9.55
CA SER A 265 -34.30 -7.62 9.84
C SER A 265 -34.19 -6.71 8.61
N ILE A 266 -33.49 -7.14 7.57
CA ILE A 266 -33.41 -6.39 6.30
C ILE A 266 -34.71 -6.57 5.51
N GLY A 267 -35.11 -7.82 5.27
CA GLY A 267 -36.27 -8.15 4.44
C GLY A 267 -36.32 -7.35 3.13
N THR A 268 -37.47 -6.73 2.84
CA THR A 268 -37.67 -5.84 1.68
C THR A 268 -37.27 -4.38 1.94
N ARG A 269 -36.77 -4.05 3.14
CA ARG A 269 -36.47 -2.68 3.56
C ARG A 269 -35.08 -2.19 3.16
N LYS A 270 -34.25 -3.02 2.50
CA LYS A 270 -32.85 -2.69 2.17
C LYS A 270 -32.68 -1.26 1.64
N ALA A 271 -33.34 -0.91 0.54
CA ALA A 271 -33.21 0.41 -0.08
C ALA A 271 -33.68 1.57 0.83
N ALA A 272 -34.73 1.33 1.63
CA ALA A 272 -35.21 2.31 2.60
C ALA A 272 -34.20 2.50 3.75
N LEU A 273 -33.59 1.42 4.24
CA LEU A 273 -32.53 1.46 5.24
C LEU A 273 -31.27 2.14 4.70
N GLU A 274 -30.88 1.88 3.46
CA GLU A 274 -29.75 2.57 2.82
C GLU A 274 -29.98 4.07 2.76
N THR A 275 -31.20 4.50 2.43
CA THR A 275 -31.58 5.93 2.41
C THR A 275 -31.54 6.51 3.83
N GLU A 276 -32.23 5.89 4.79
CA GLU A 276 -32.30 6.33 6.18
C GLU A 276 -30.90 6.43 6.82
N LEU A 277 -30.06 5.42 6.61
CA LEU A 277 -28.71 5.37 7.14
C LEU A 277 -27.79 6.36 6.42
N SER A 278 -27.96 6.58 5.11
CA SER A 278 -27.21 7.59 4.37
C SER A 278 -27.50 9.00 4.89
N ASP A 279 -28.76 9.28 5.24
CA ASP A 279 -29.16 10.56 5.83
C ASP A 279 -28.52 10.77 7.21
N ILE A 280 -28.45 9.72 8.04
CA ILE A 280 -27.75 9.73 9.33
C ILE A 280 -26.23 9.90 9.15
N ALA A 281 -25.66 9.15 8.22
CA ALA A 281 -24.25 9.08 7.96
C ALA A 281 -23.73 10.35 7.29
N GLY A 282 -24.53 11.05 6.51
CA GLY A 282 -24.10 12.18 5.66
C GLY A 282 -23.18 11.77 4.50
N VAL A 283 -23.09 10.47 4.22
CA VAL A 283 -22.37 9.83 3.11
C VAL A 283 -23.21 8.60 2.68
N PRO A 284 -23.00 8.04 1.47
CA PRO A 284 -23.66 6.81 1.04
C PRO A 284 -23.44 5.66 2.01
N VAL A 285 -24.50 4.91 2.29
CA VAL A 285 -24.48 3.69 3.09
C VAL A 285 -24.95 2.51 2.25
N HIS A 286 -24.16 1.44 2.24
CA HIS A 286 -24.49 0.16 1.61
C HIS A 286 -24.94 -0.84 2.68
N VAL A 287 -26.16 -1.37 2.55
CA VAL A 287 -26.69 -2.35 3.52
C VAL A 287 -26.48 -3.76 2.99
N VAL A 288 -25.81 -4.59 3.78
CA VAL A 288 -25.52 -5.99 3.45
C VAL A 288 -26.15 -6.93 4.46
N ALA A 289 -26.65 -8.06 3.96
CA ALA A 289 -27.11 -9.16 4.80
C ALA A 289 -25.90 -9.84 5.44
N ALA A 290 -25.79 -9.74 6.77
CA ALA A 290 -24.67 -10.30 7.51
C ALA A 290 -25.18 -11.08 8.72
N GLY A 291 -24.66 -12.29 8.91
CA GLY A 291 -25.00 -13.13 10.05
C GLY A 291 -24.59 -12.47 11.38
N PRO A 292 -25.13 -12.96 12.52
CA PRO A 292 -24.72 -12.47 13.82
C PRO A 292 -23.21 -12.62 13.98
N ILE A 293 -22.53 -11.61 14.50
CA ILE A 293 -21.13 -11.75 14.92
C ILE A 293 -21.12 -12.85 15.97
N ALA A 294 -20.56 -14.02 15.63
CA ALA A 294 -20.40 -15.09 16.58
C ALA A 294 -19.68 -14.51 17.81
N PRO A 295 -20.22 -14.65 19.03
CA PRO A 295 -19.56 -14.13 20.20
C PRO A 295 -18.14 -14.69 20.19
N ALA A 296 -17.14 -13.81 20.26
CA ALA A 296 -15.74 -14.22 20.27
C ALA A 296 -15.62 -15.33 21.31
N VAL A 297 -15.47 -16.57 20.84
CA VAL A 297 -15.42 -17.73 21.73
C VAL A 297 -14.19 -17.47 22.58
N GLY A 298 -14.43 -17.05 23.83
CA GLY A 298 -13.35 -16.80 24.76
C GLY A 298 -12.49 -18.03 24.74
N ARG A 299 -11.23 -17.88 24.31
CA ARG A 299 -10.17 -18.83 24.63
C ARG A 299 -10.09 -18.84 26.15
N LEU A 300 -10.94 -19.66 26.76
CA LEU A 300 -10.84 -20.00 28.17
C LEU A 300 -9.62 -20.91 28.30
N GLY A 301 -8.61 -20.39 29.01
CA GLY A 301 -7.65 -21.13 29.83
C GLY A 301 -6.80 -22.18 29.13
#